data_AF-A0A7W3VUI0-F1
#
_entry.id   AF-A0A7W3VUI0-F1
#
_cell.length_a   1.000
_cell.length_b   1.000
_cell.length_c   1.000
_cell.angle_alpha   90.00
_cell.angle_beta   90.00
_cell.angle_gamma   90.00
#
_symmetry.space_group_name_H-M   'P 1'
#
loop_
_entity.id
_entity.type
_entity.pdbx_description
1 polymer ?
#
loop_
_entity_poly.entity_id
_entity_poly.type
_entity_poly.pdbx_seq_one_letter_code
_entity_poly.pdbx_strand_id
1 'polypeptide(L)' 'MIELLGILLVVQGAGGLINRLAGAEHPSWFVQLHVLPPRLHVIASIVLLGAGVAVLFANRARNRRRG' A
#
# COMPACT_ATOMS: atom_id res chain seq x y z
N MET A 1 -6.99 -10.22 -11.15
CA MET A 1 -6.36 -10.49 -9.83
C MET A 1 -5.19 -9.54 -9.53
N ILE A 2 -4.22 -9.35 -10.44
CA ILE A 2 -3.09 -8.42 -10.21
C ILE A 2 -3.54 -6.99 -9.89
N GLU A 3 -4.57 -6.51 -10.58
CA GLU A 3 -5.14 -5.18 -10.33
C GLU A 3 -5.69 -5.04 -8.91
N LEU A 4 -6.46 -6.03 -8.42
CA LEU A 4 -6.94 -6.05 -7.05
C LEU A 4 -5.80 -6.03 -6.03
N LEU A 5 -4.74 -6.80 -6.29
CA LEU A 5 -3.52 -6.81 -5.48
C LEU A 5 -2.87 -5.42 -5.42
N GLY A 6 -2.75 -4.75 -6.58
CA GLY A 6 -2.23 -3.38 -6.66
C GLY A 6 -3.09 -2.39 -5.89
N ILE A 7 -4.42 -2.47 -6.00
CA ILE A 7 -5.36 -1.64 -5.24
C ILE A 7 -5.19 -1.88 -3.74
N LEU A 8 -5.13 -3.13 -3.30
CA LEU A 8 -4.93 -3.46 -1.89
C LEU A 8 -3.62 -2.88 -1.35
N LEU A 9 -2.52 -3.00 -2.09
CA LEU A 9 -1.23 -2.42 -1.70
C LEU A 9 -1.30 -0.89 -1.59
N VAL A 10 -1.96 -0.21 -2.53
CA VAL A 10 -2.16 1.24 -2.48
C VAL A 10 -3.01 1.63 -1.28
N VAL A 11 -4.13 0.94 -1.03
CA VAL A 11 -5.02 1.23 0.11
C VAL A 11 -4.32 0.97 1.43
N GLN A 12 -3.58 -0.14 1.54
CA GLN A 12 -2.79 -0.47 2.73
C GLN A 12 -1.72 0.60 2.99
N GLY A 13 -0.97 0.98 1.96
CA GLY A 13 0.10 1.97 2.06
C GLY A 13 -0.42 3.38 2.34
N ALA A 14 -1.36 3.87 1.55
CA ALA A 14 -1.94 5.21 1.72
C ALA A 14 -2.72 5.32 3.04
N GLY A 15 -3.58 4.34 3.33
CA GLY A 15 -4.38 4.34 4.56
C GLY A 15 -3.51 4.21 5.81
N GLY A 16 -2.50 3.33 5.79
CA GLY A 16 -1.56 3.20 6.91
C GLY A 16 -0.70 4.45 7.12
N LEU A 17 -0.30 5.13 6.04
CA LEU A 17 0.44 6.38 6.11
C LEU A 17 -0.43 7.49 6.72
N ILE A 18 -1.65 7.66 6.22
CA ILE A 18 -2.61 8.65 6.74
C ILE A 18 -2.92 8.37 8.22
N ASN A 19 -3.13 7.11 8.60
CA ASN A 19 -3.38 6.73 9.99
C ASN A 19 -2.27 7.20 10.93
N ARG A 20 -1.00 7.00 10.56
CA ARG A 20 0.13 7.44 11.38
C ARG A 20 0.34 8.95 11.36
N LEU A 21 0.15 9.60 10.22
CA LEU A 21 0.26 11.06 10.11
C LEU A 21 -0.88 11.80 10.84
N ALA A 22 -2.07 11.18 10.94
CA ALA A 22 -3.20 11.69 11.71
C ALA A 22 -3.05 11.47 13.23
N GLY A 23 -1.93 10.89 13.68
CA GLY A 23 -1.67 10.62 15.10
C GLY A 23 -2.55 9.51 15.68
N ALA A 24 -3.11 8.63 14.84
CA ALA A 24 -3.95 7.55 15.34
C ALA A 24 -3.12 6.53 16.14
N GLU A 25 -3.55 6.27 17.38
CA GLU A 25 -2.91 5.31 18.26
C GLU A 25 -3.23 3.86 17.83
N HIS A 26 -4.43 3.64 17.29
CA HIS A 26 -4.86 2.31 16.84
C HIS A 26 -4.43 1.99 15.40
N PRO A 27 -3.92 0.76 15.14
CA PRO A 27 -3.41 0.33 13.84
C PRO A 27 -4.48 0.13 12.73
N SER A 28 -5.77 0.38 13.00
CA SER A 28 -6.89 0.19 12.07
C SER A 28 -6.94 -1.25 11.51
N TRP A 29 -7.29 -1.52 10.24
CA TRP A 29 -7.17 -2.87 9.63
C TRP A 29 -5.87 -3.04 8.85
N PHE A 30 -4.94 -2.09 8.96
CA PHE A 30 -3.75 -2.04 8.13
C PHE A 30 -2.72 -3.05 8.62
N VAL A 31 -2.43 -4.08 7.80
CA VAL A 31 -1.66 -5.25 8.24
C VAL A 31 -0.26 -4.87 8.70
N GLN A 32 0.41 -3.98 7.97
CA GLN A 32 1.76 -3.54 8.32
C GLN A 32 1.82 -2.83 9.68
N LEU A 33 0.71 -2.23 10.13
CA LEU A 33 0.64 -1.55 11.42
C LEU A 33 0.45 -2.50 12.61
N HIS A 34 0.09 -3.76 12.36
CA HIS A 34 -0.03 -4.79 13.40
C HIS A 34 1.24 -5.65 13.52
N VAL A 35 1.95 -5.83 12.41
CA VAL A 35 3.05 -6.80 12.33
C VAL A 35 4.42 -6.13 12.55
N LEU A 36 4.58 -4.87 12.14
CA LEU A 36 5.86 -4.18 12.22
C LEU A 36 5.99 -3.36 13.50
N PRO A 37 7.22 -3.07 13.96
CA PRO A 37 7.44 -2.13 15.05
C PRO A 37 7.09 -0.69 14.63
N PRO A 38 6.68 0.18 15.59
CA PRO A 38 6.20 1.54 15.29
C PRO A 38 7.11 2.40 14.43
N ARG A 39 8.43 2.26 14.59
CA ARG A 39 9.45 3.00 13.84
C ARG A 39 9.43 2.70 12.33
N LEU A 40 8.92 1.53 11.93
CA LEU A 40 8.88 1.09 10.54
C LEU A 40 7.54 1.36 9.85
N HIS A 41 6.51 1.78 10.58
CA HIS A 41 5.16 1.95 10.04
C HIS A 41 5.10 2.94 8.86
N VAL A 42 5.76 4.09 8.98
CA VAL A 42 5.77 5.12 7.93
C VAL A 42 6.52 4.60 6.70
N ILE A 43 7.71 4.03 6.90
CA ILE A 43 8.55 3.49 5.82
C ILE A 43 7.81 2.38 5.08
N ALA A 44 7.24 1.41 5.81
CA ALA A 44 6.48 0.31 5.23
C ALA A 44 5.25 0.80 4.46
N SER A 45 4.57 1.82 4.97
CA SER A 45 3.40 2.41 4.29
C SER A 45 3.79 3.08 2.97
N ILE A 46 4.92 3.80 2.93
CA ILE A 46 5.47 4.39 1.71
C ILE A 46 5.86 3.30 0.69
N VAL A 47 6.55 2.24 1.15
CA VAL A 47 6.97 1.13 0.30
C VAL A 47 5.76 0.40 -0.29
N LEU A 48 4.74 0.10 0.53
CA LEU A 48 3.51 -0.55 0.07
C LEU A 48 2.77 0.31 -0.96
N LEU A 49 2.66 1.62 -0.71
CA LEU A 49 2.04 2.54 -1.65
C LEU A 49 2.79 2.56 -2.99
N GLY A 50 4.12 2.72 -2.95
CA GLY A 50 4.96 2.71 -4.15
C GLY A 50 4.87 1.40 -4.92
N ALA A 51 4.92 0.27 -4.22
CA ALA A 51 4.77 -1.06 -4.82
C ALA A 51 3.38 -1.24 -5.46
N GLY A 52 2.31 -0.82 -4.79
CA GLY A 52 0.96 -0.90 -5.33
C GLY A 52 0.78 -0.08 -6.60
N VAL A 53 1.28 1.16 -6.61
CA VAL A 53 1.31 2.00 -7.81
C VAL A 53 2.10 1.32 -8.93
N ALA A 54 3.30 0.83 -8.66
CA ALA A 54 4.13 0.16 -9.65
C ALA A 54 3.43 -1.06 -10.26
N VAL A 55 2.76 -1.89 -9.44
CA VAL A 55 1.99 -3.05 -9.91
C VAL A 55 0.84 -2.62 -10.82
N LEU A 56 0.08 -1.59 -10.45
CA LEU A 56 -1.03 -1.10 -11.27
C LEU A 56 -0.55 -0.56 -12.63
N PHE A 57 0.52 0.22 -12.63
CA PHE A 57 1.12 0.75 -13.86
C PHE A 57 1.68 -0.37 -14.75
N ALA A 58 2.38 -1.34 -14.17
CA ALA A 58 2.91 -2.49 -14.90
C ALA A 58 1.77 -3.35 -15.50
N ASN A 59 0.69 -3.58 -14.75
CA ASN A 59 -0.47 -4.32 -15.22
C ASN A 59 -1.15 -3.59 -16.39
N ARG A 60 -1.32 -2.27 -16.29
CA ARG A 60 -1.90 -1.45 -17.37
C ARG A 60 -1.03 -1.45 -18.63
N ALA A 61 0.29 -1.32 -18.48
CA ALA A 61 1.22 -1.39 -19.60
C ALA A 61 1.21 -2.76 -20.28
N ARG A 62 1.13 -3.84 -19.50
CA ARG A 62 1.03 -5.21 -20.03
C ARG A 62 -0.26 -5.44 -20.80
N ASN A 63 -1.40 -4.95 -20.30
CA ASN A 63 -2.69 -5.08 -20.99
C ASN A 63 -2.70 -4.28 -22.31
N ARG A 64 -2.08 -3.10 -22.36
CA ARG A 64 -1.95 -2.31 -23.59
C ARG A 64 -1.09 -2.96 -24.69
N ARG A 65 -0.15 -3.84 -24.32
CA ARG A 65 0.70 -4.56 -25.30
C ARG A 65 0.04 -5.81 -25.87
N ARG A 66 -1.09 -6.24 -25.30
CA ARG A 66 -1.78 -7.49 -25.64
C ARG A 66 -3.07 -7.27 -26.43
N GLY A 67 -3.56 -6.04 -26.52
CA GLY A 67 -4.64 -5.63 -27.41
C GLY A 67 -4.08 -4.91 -28.62
#